data_AF-A0A2D8ZUH9-F1
#
_entry.id   AF-A0A2D8ZUH9-F1
#
_cell.length_a   1.000
_cell.length_b   1.000
_cell.length_c   1.000
_cell.angle_alpha   90.00
_cell.angle_beta   90.00
_cell.angle_gamma   90.00
#
_symmetry.space_group_name_H-M   'P 1'
#
loop_
_entity.id
_entity.type
_entity.pdbx_description
1 polymer ?
#
loop_
_entity_poly.entity_id
_entity_poly.type
_entity_poly.pdbx_seq_one_letter_code
_entity_poly.pdbx_strand_id
1 'polypeptide(L)'
;MTFIERFQTFVCQGDSIDTEVEGYLITARIVRDDCPDAPDERQNGFWPSLYQDAPGFIGAGNGWRARFDAAQARAEEVMRAWRADEWFYCGIVLSVSLEGVILDAHAVSLWGVEVNYPGSDNSYLTEVASELLPEALDVGRTSVARMCSALIGGETRQ
;
A
#
# COMPACT_ATOMS: atom_id res chain seq x y z
N MET A 1 -1.50 -13.19 10.86
CA MET A 1 -1.46 -13.97 9.60
C MET A 1 -0.59 -13.17 8.64
N THR A 2 0.12 -13.81 7.71
CA THR A 2 1.03 -13.09 6.80
C THR A 2 1.03 -13.77 5.44
N PHE A 3 1.30 -13.01 4.39
CA PHE A 3 1.55 -13.57 3.07
C PHE A 3 2.85 -14.40 3.10
N ILE A 4 2.83 -15.54 2.42
CA ILE A 4 4.02 -16.40 2.26
C ILE A 4 4.93 -15.82 1.18
N GLU A 5 4.32 -15.36 0.09
CA GLU A 5 4.99 -14.65 -0.98
C GLU A 5 5.23 -13.19 -0.59
N ARG A 6 6.25 -12.59 -1.20
CA ARG A 6 6.60 -11.19 -1.00
C ARG A 6 6.61 -10.46 -2.33
N PHE A 7 6.25 -9.19 -2.29
CA PHE A 7 6.51 -8.30 -3.42
C PHE A 7 8.01 -8.26 -3.69
N GLN A 8 8.36 -8.13 -4.97
CA GLN A 8 9.75 -8.04 -5.39
C GLN A 8 10.34 -6.68 -4.98
N THR A 9 11.67 -6.57 -5.04
CA THR A 9 12.37 -5.32 -4.72
C THR A 9 12.06 -4.18 -5.69
N PHE A 10 11.51 -4.50 -6.86
CA PHE A 10 10.95 -3.56 -7.80
C PHE A 10 9.64 -4.12 -8.34
N VAL A 11 8.58 -3.31 -8.31
CA VAL A 11 7.23 -3.73 -8.70
C VAL A 11 6.54 -2.67 -9.54
N CYS A 12 5.57 -3.12 -10.32
CA CYS A 12 4.75 -2.30 -11.20
C CYS A 12 3.28 -2.34 -10.79
N GLN A 13 2.49 -1.41 -11.34
CA GLN A 13 1.04 -1.49 -11.24
C GLN A 13 0.55 -2.85 -11.77
N GLY A 14 -0.33 -3.50 -11.00
CA GLY A 14 -0.92 -4.79 -11.35
C GLY A 14 -0.16 -5.99 -10.80
N ASP A 15 1.07 -5.83 -10.31
CA ASP A 15 1.78 -6.90 -9.61
C ASP A 15 0.98 -7.33 -8.37
N SER A 16 0.97 -8.63 -8.11
CA SER A 16 0.18 -9.24 -7.05
C SER A 16 0.91 -10.38 -6.36
N ILE A 17 0.50 -10.65 -5.13
CA ILE A 17 0.88 -11.82 -4.34
C ILE A 17 -0.36 -12.49 -3.78
N ASP A 18 -0.30 -13.80 -3.63
CA ASP A 18 -1.42 -14.61 -3.17
C ASP A 18 -1.14 -15.29 -1.82
N THR A 19 -2.21 -15.56 -1.08
CA THR A 19 -2.16 -16.45 0.07
C THR A 19 -3.51 -17.15 0.26
N GLU A 20 -3.47 -18.39 0.75
CA GLU A 20 -4.66 -19.14 1.10
C GLU A 20 -4.81 -19.20 2.62
N VAL A 21 -5.98 -18.81 3.13
CA VAL A 21 -6.30 -18.86 4.56
C VAL A 21 -7.71 -19.42 4.72
N GLU A 22 -7.84 -20.51 5.47
CA GLU A 22 -9.14 -21.15 5.74
C GLU A 22 -9.93 -21.51 4.46
N GLY A 23 -9.23 -21.84 3.37
CA GLY A 23 -9.83 -22.14 2.06
C GLY A 23 -10.20 -20.90 1.22
N TYR A 24 -10.05 -19.69 1.76
CA TYR A 24 -10.17 -18.46 0.98
C TYR A 24 -8.84 -18.13 0.32
N LEU A 25 -8.86 -17.87 -0.98
CA LEU A 25 -7.74 -17.29 -1.70
C LEU A 25 -7.84 -15.77 -1.61
N ILE A 26 -6.82 -15.15 -1.01
CA ILE A 26 -6.65 -13.71 -0.90
C ILE A 26 -5.52 -13.27 -1.82
N THR A 27 -5.82 -12.30 -2.69
CA THR A 27 -4.85 -11.71 -3.61
C THR A 27 -4.66 -10.26 -3.23
N ALA A 28 -3.43 -9.86 -2.90
CA ALA A 28 -3.06 -8.46 -2.72
C ALA A 28 -2.45 -7.94 -4.04
N ARG A 29 -3.01 -6.87 -4.58
CA ARG A 29 -2.54 -6.25 -5.83
C ARG A 29 -2.12 -4.80 -5.62
N ILE A 30 -1.13 -4.36 -6.38
CA ILE A 30 -0.71 -2.96 -6.46
C ILE A 30 -1.61 -2.21 -7.46
N VAL A 31 -2.29 -1.17 -6.99
CA VAL A 31 -3.08 -0.27 -7.83
C VAL A 31 -2.49 1.13 -7.75
N ARG A 32 -2.17 1.75 -8.88
CA ARG A 32 -1.57 3.10 -8.88
C ARG A 32 -2.57 4.12 -8.30
N ASP A 33 -2.09 4.99 -7.42
CA ASP A 33 -2.84 6.15 -6.92
C ASP A 33 -3.06 7.13 -8.09
N ASP A 34 -4.27 7.69 -8.17
CA ASP A 34 -4.67 8.63 -9.20
C ASP A 34 -4.54 10.10 -8.74
N CYS A 35 -4.14 10.32 -7.49
CA CYS A 35 -3.82 11.64 -6.98
C CYS A 35 -2.63 12.26 -7.75
N PRO A 36 -2.79 13.45 -8.36
CA PRO A 36 -1.74 14.09 -9.15
C PRO A 36 -0.70 14.82 -8.30
N ASP A 37 -0.97 14.99 -7.00
CA ASP A 37 -0.14 15.78 -6.09
C ASP A 37 1.27 15.20 -6.00
N ALA A 38 2.25 16.10 -6.06
CA ALA A 38 3.65 15.73 -5.96
C ALA A 38 4.03 15.31 -4.52
N PRO A 39 5.12 14.55 -4.32
CA PRO A 39 5.55 14.11 -2.99
C PRO A 39 5.75 15.27 -2.00
N ASP A 40 6.26 16.40 -2.48
CA ASP A 40 6.50 17.60 -1.66
C ASP A 40 5.23 18.36 -1.29
N GLU A 41 4.12 18.12 -1.98
CA GLU A 41 2.80 18.64 -1.66
C GLU A 41 2.08 17.76 -0.63
N ARG A 42 2.37 16.45 -0.62
CA ARG A 42 1.75 15.47 0.29
C ARG A 42 2.45 15.38 1.65
N GLN A 43 3.74 15.69 1.72
CA GLN A 43 4.56 15.47 2.92
C GLN A 43 5.07 16.79 3.53
N ASN A 44 4.54 17.12 4.71
CA ASN A 44 5.06 18.23 5.51
C ASN A 44 6.54 17.98 5.87
N GLY A 45 7.40 18.93 5.53
CA GLY A 45 8.83 18.86 5.83
C GLY A 45 9.64 18.02 4.83
N PHE A 46 9.05 17.68 3.67
CA PHE A 46 9.76 17.05 2.57
C PHE A 46 11.02 17.83 2.18
N TRP A 47 10.88 19.14 1.99
CA TRP A 47 12.01 20.03 1.75
C TRP A 47 12.67 20.41 3.07
N PRO A 48 14.00 20.26 3.19
CA PRO A 48 14.71 20.66 4.39
C PRO A 48 14.69 22.18 4.56
N SER A 49 14.76 22.63 5.81
CA SER A 49 14.72 24.04 6.18
C SER A 49 15.72 24.35 7.29
N LEU A 50 16.22 25.58 7.28
CA LEU A 50 17.06 26.13 8.34
C LEU A 50 16.25 26.92 9.38
N TYR A 51 14.96 27.13 9.12
CA TYR A 51 14.08 27.90 9.98
C TYR A 51 13.40 27.00 11.00
N GLN A 52 13.53 27.33 12.29
CA GLN A 52 13.04 26.49 13.39
C GLN A 52 11.54 26.20 13.33
N ASP A 53 10.75 27.14 12.81
CA ASP A 53 9.29 27.06 12.76
C ASP A 53 8.78 26.42 11.47
N ALA A 54 9.70 26.02 10.57
CA ALA A 54 9.35 25.34 9.34
C ALA A 54 9.28 23.81 9.57
N PRO A 55 8.32 23.09 8.96
CA PRO A 55 8.18 21.65 9.11
C PRO A 55 9.44 20.83 8.77
N GLY A 56 10.24 21.30 7.81
CA GLY A 56 11.48 20.64 7.39
C GLY A 56 12.72 21.03 8.18
N PHE A 57 12.57 21.66 9.36
CA PHE A 57 13.72 22.15 10.13
C PHE A 57 14.74 21.03 10.39
N ILE A 58 15.97 21.20 9.92
CA ILE A 58 17.01 20.18 10.03
C ILE A 58 17.50 19.97 11.47
N GLY A 59 17.05 20.76 12.44
CA GLY A 59 17.44 20.67 13.85
C GLY A 59 18.71 21.44 14.19
N ALA A 60 18.79 21.95 15.42
CA ALA A 60 19.94 22.71 15.92
C ALA A 60 21.22 21.85 16.03
N GLY A 61 22.37 22.51 16.21
CA GLY A 61 23.66 21.86 16.49
C GLY A 61 24.70 22.00 15.38
N ASN A 62 25.90 21.47 15.65
CA ASN A 62 27.05 21.57 14.75
C ASN A 62 26.83 20.80 13.45
N GLY A 63 27.57 21.18 12.40
CA GLY A 63 27.51 20.52 11.10
C GLY A 63 26.18 20.71 10.34
N TRP A 64 25.34 21.67 10.75
CA TRP A 64 24.02 21.89 10.15
C TRP A 64 24.05 22.11 8.64
N ARG A 65 25.10 22.74 8.09
CA ARG A 65 25.26 22.91 6.62
C ARG A 65 25.36 21.57 5.91
N ALA A 66 26.28 20.71 6.35
CA ALA A 66 26.43 19.38 5.76
C ALA A 66 25.16 18.52 5.90
N ARG A 67 24.45 18.65 7.05
CA ARG A 67 23.17 17.96 7.25
C ARG A 67 22.08 18.49 6.32
N PHE A 68 22.02 19.80 6.13
CA PHE A 68 21.10 20.45 5.19
C PHE A 68 21.41 20.01 3.75
N ASP A 69 22.67 20.10 3.32
CA ASP A 69 23.08 19.72 1.96
C ASP A 69 22.76 18.24 1.68
N ALA A 70 22.99 17.36 2.65
CA ALA A 70 22.64 15.94 2.54
C ALA A 70 21.12 15.71 2.47
N ALA A 71 20.32 16.44 3.27
CA ALA A 71 18.87 16.34 3.22
C ALA A 71 18.30 16.90 1.91
N GLN A 72 18.89 18.00 1.40
CA GLN A 72 18.52 18.64 0.14
C GLN A 72 18.77 17.68 -1.02
N ALA A 73 19.96 17.07 -1.08
CA ALA A 73 20.31 16.10 -2.11
C ALA A 73 19.37 14.87 -2.11
N ARG A 74 18.96 14.39 -0.93
CA ARG A 74 17.99 13.29 -0.82
C ARG A 74 16.61 13.68 -1.33
N ALA A 75 16.09 14.85 -0.93
CA ALA A 75 14.80 15.34 -1.40
C ALA A 75 14.80 15.53 -2.94
N GLU A 76 15.90 16.04 -3.49
CA GLU A 76 16.09 16.17 -4.94
C GLU A 76 16.15 14.81 -5.65
N GLU A 77 16.81 13.81 -5.07
CA GLU A 77 16.83 12.44 -5.60
C GLU A 77 15.42 11.83 -5.64
N VAL A 78 14.65 11.99 -4.57
CA VAL A 78 13.27 11.53 -4.50
C VAL A 78 12.40 12.18 -5.57
N MET A 79 12.49 13.50 -5.73
CA MET A 79 11.75 14.21 -6.78
C MET A 79 12.21 13.83 -8.19
N ARG A 80 13.51 13.60 -8.39
CA ARG A 80 14.05 13.16 -9.69
C ARG A 80 13.49 11.80 -10.06
N ALA A 81 13.52 10.84 -9.15
CA ALA A 81 13.00 9.49 -9.38
C ALA A 81 11.49 9.50 -9.60
N TRP A 82 10.73 10.32 -8.85
CA TRP A 82 9.28 10.46 -9.04
C TRP A 82 8.94 11.02 -10.43
N ARG A 83 9.64 12.08 -10.85
CA ARG A 83 9.45 12.68 -12.19
C ARG A 83 9.86 11.75 -13.33
N ALA A 84 10.73 10.78 -13.05
CA ALA A 84 11.14 9.74 -13.99
C ALA A 84 10.22 8.51 -13.98
N ASP A 85 9.13 8.53 -13.19
CA ASP A 85 8.21 7.42 -13.00
C ASP A 85 8.88 6.14 -12.44
N GLU A 86 9.98 6.31 -11.71
CA GLU A 86 10.73 5.20 -11.10
C GLU A 86 10.08 4.73 -9.79
N TRP A 87 9.27 5.58 -9.16
CA TRP A 87 8.51 5.31 -7.93
C TRP A 87 7.19 6.09 -7.94
N PHE A 88 6.16 5.57 -7.28
CA PHE A 88 4.83 6.17 -7.27
C PHE A 88 4.06 5.82 -5.98
N TYR A 89 2.96 6.53 -5.71
CA TYR A 89 2.02 6.15 -4.66
C TYR A 89 1.02 5.12 -5.18
N CYS A 90 0.67 4.13 -4.36
CA CYS A 90 -0.28 3.09 -4.70
C CYS A 90 -1.32 2.85 -3.60
N GLY A 91 -2.35 2.11 -3.97
CA GLY A 91 -3.16 1.30 -3.08
C GLY A 91 -2.71 -0.15 -3.10
N ILE A 92 -2.62 -0.76 -1.91
CA ILE A 92 -2.60 -2.21 -1.75
C ILE A 92 -4.04 -2.65 -1.59
N VAL A 93 -4.57 -3.35 -2.61
CA VAL A 93 -5.97 -3.76 -2.67
C VAL A 93 -6.06 -5.27 -2.57
N LEU A 94 -6.78 -5.76 -1.56
CA LEU A 94 -7.02 -7.19 -1.37
C LEU A 94 -8.37 -7.58 -2.00
N SER A 95 -8.36 -8.65 -2.80
CA SER A 95 -9.57 -9.36 -3.21
C SER A 95 -9.67 -10.69 -2.47
N VAL A 96 -10.89 -11.19 -2.29
CA VAL A 96 -11.17 -12.48 -1.67
C VAL A 96 -12.00 -13.36 -2.61
N SER A 97 -11.58 -14.60 -2.73
CA SER A 97 -12.27 -15.63 -3.52
C SER A 97 -12.36 -16.94 -2.74
N LEU A 98 -13.35 -17.76 -3.10
CA LEU A 98 -13.55 -19.10 -2.55
C LEU A 98 -13.88 -20.05 -3.70
N GLU A 99 -13.16 -21.16 -3.81
CA GLU A 99 -13.36 -22.18 -4.87
C GLU A 99 -13.37 -21.57 -6.30
N GLY A 100 -12.46 -20.61 -6.55
CA GLY A 100 -12.34 -19.91 -7.84
C GLY A 100 -13.42 -18.84 -8.11
N VAL A 101 -14.35 -18.64 -7.18
CA VAL A 101 -15.37 -17.58 -7.29
C VAL A 101 -14.90 -16.35 -6.53
N ILE A 102 -14.75 -15.22 -7.23
CA ILE A 102 -14.47 -13.93 -6.60
C ILE A 102 -15.70 -13.51 -5.79
N LEU A 103 -15.53 -13.41 -4.47
CA LEU A 103 -16.56 -12.94 -3.56
C LEU A 103 -16.58 -11.42 -3.51
N ASP A 104 -15.39 -10.79 -3.43
CA ASP A 104 -15.20 -9.35 -3.56
C ASP A 104 -13.82 -9.04 -4.17
N ALA A 105 -13.80 -8.17 -5.20
CA ALA A 105 -12.58 -7.76 -5.88
C ALA A 105 -11.82 -6.62 -5.17
N HIS A 106 -12.45 -5.96 -4.19
CA HIS A 106 -11.94 -4.83 -3.42
C HIS A 106 -12.37 -4.97 -1.95
N ALA A 107 -12.12 -6.14 -1.35
CA ALA A 107 -12.54 -6.47 0.01
C ALA A 107 -12.03 -5.46 1.05
N VAL A 108 -10.77 -5.03 0.89
CA VAL A 108 -10.13 -4.01 1.73
C VAL A 108 -8.96 -3.39 0.96
N SER A 109 -8.63 -2.14 1.28
CA SER A 109 -7.48 -1.46 0.68
C SER A 109 -6.89 -0.38 1.58
N LEU A 110 -5.56 -0.20 1.50
CA LEU A 110 -4.86 0.97 2.04
C LEU A 110 -4.22 1.74 0.88
N TRP A 111 -4.37 3.07 0.87
CA TRP A 111 -3.91 3.97 -0.19
C TRP A 111 -2.86 4.96 0.32
N GLY A 112 -2.11 5.57 -0.60
CA GLY A 112 -1.03 6.50 -0.28
C GLY A 112 0.25 5.80 0.18
N VAL A 113 0.41 4.53 -0.19
CA VAL A 113 1.60 3.73 0.10
C VAL A 113 2.64 4.01 -0.99
N GLU A 114 3.87 4.38 -0.63
CA GLU A 114 4.94 4.55 -1.62
C GLU A 114 5.27 3.20 -2.28
N VAL A 115 5.77 3.18 -3.51
CA VAL A 115 6.24 1.97 -4.20
C VAL A 115 7.55 2.31 -4.90
N ASN A 116 8.58 1.45 -4.76
CA ASN A 116 9.93 1.64 -5.30
C ASN A 116 10.62 2.92 -4.79
N TYR A 117 10.25 3.39 -3.60
CA TYR A 117 10.83 4.61 -3.03
C TYR A 117 12.36 4.52 -2.96
N PRO A 118 13.12 5.56 -3.33
CA PRO A 118 14.58 5.49 -3.37
C PRO A 118 15.20 4.96 -2.07
N GLY A 119 16.00 3.89 -2.20
CA GLY A 119 16.65 3.22 -1.06
C GLY A 119 15.78 2.23 -0.30
N SER A 120 14.52 2.02 -0.73
CA SER A 120 13.64 0.97 -0.22
C SER A 120 13.80 -0.35 -1.00
N ASP A 121 13.43 -1.46 -0.37
CA ASP A 121 13.34 -2.79 -0.98
C ASP A 121 11.90 -3.28 -1.12
N ASN A 122 10.92 -2.41 -0.89
CA ASN A 122 9.48 -2.69 -0.91
C ASN A 122 8.98 -3.76 0.07
N SER A 123 9.80 -4.21 1.02
CA SER A 123 9.41 -5.24 1.99
C SER A 123 8.13 -4.88 2.78
N TYR A 124 7.97 -3.60 3.12
CA TYR A 124 6.78 -3.09 3.81
C TYR A 124 5.47 -3.20 3.00
N LEU A 125 5.51 -3.33 1.66
CA LEU A 125 4.29 -3.55 0.88
C LEU A 125 3.60 -4.86 1.28
N THR A 126 4.41 -5.90 1.55
CA THR A 126 3.91 -7.18 2.05
C THR A 126 3.46 -7.09 3.51
N GLU A 127 4.10 -6.24 4.33
CA GLU A 127 3.66 -5.97 5.70
C GLU A 127 2.26 -5.32 5.69
N VAL A 128 2.07 -4.27 4.91
CA VAL A 128 0.76 -3.61 4.69
C VAL A 128 -0.28 -4.63 4.22
N ALA A 129 0.03 -5.42 3.20
CA ALA A 129 -0.90 -6.46 2.71
C ALA A 129 -1.28 -7.45 3.83
N SER A 130 -0.31 -7.84 4.66
CA SER A 130 -0.51 -8.79 5.76
C SER A 130 -1.34 -8.21 6.90
N GLU A 131 -1.21 -6.91 7.18
CA GLU A 131 -2.04 -6.20 8.17
C GLU A 131 -3.51 -6.16 7.75
N LEU A 132 -3.79 -6.08 6.45
CA LEU A 132 -5.16 -6.06 5.90
C LEU A 132 -5.83 -7.44 5.81
N LEU A 133 -5.07 -8.54 5.96
CA LEU A 133 -5.60 -9.91 5.82
C LEU A 133 -6.83 -10.23 6.68
N PRO A 134 -6.86 -9.88 8.00
CA PRO A 134 -8.01 -10.22 8.83
C PRO A 134 -9.31 -9.59 8.32
N GLU A 135 -9.25 -8.33 7.88
CA GLU A 135 -10.40 -7.59 7.36
C GLU A 135 -10.90 -8.21 6.04
N ALA A 136 -9.99 -8.58 5.14
CA ALA A 136 -10.34 -9.27 3.90
C ALA A 136 -11.06 -10.62 4.15
N LEU A 137 -10.59 -11.38 5.15
CA LEU A 137 -11.20 -12.65 5.53
C LEU A 137 -12.60 -12.47 6.12
N ASP A 138 -12.81 -11.45 6.95
CA ASP A 138 -14.13 -11.16 7.51
C ASP A 138 -15.14 -10.75 6.43
N VAL A 139 -14.71 -10.03 5.40
CA VAL A 139 -15.52 -9.76 4.19
C VAL A 139 -15.86 -11.05 3.45
N GLY A 140 -14.89 -11.95 3.26
CA GLY A 140 -15.12 -13.26 2.65
C GLY A 140 -16.16 -14.10 3.40
N ARG A 141 -15.98 -14.25 4.71
CA ARG A 141 -16.90 -14.99 5.61
C ARG A 141 -18.31 -14.40 5.59
N THR A 142 -18.41 -13.07 5.64
CA THR A 142 -19.70 -12.37 5.59
C THR A 142 -20.40 -12.61 4.25
N SER A 143 -19.66 -12.58 3.14
CA SER A 143 -20.19 -12.82 1.80
C SER A 143 -20.74 -14.24 1.66
N VAL A 144 -20.01 -15.25 2.12
CA VAL A 144 -20.47 -16.65 2.13
C VAL A 144 -21.70 -16.83 3.00
N ALA A 145 -21.70 -16.29 4.22
CA ALA A 145 -22.84 -16.39 5.13
C ALA A 145 -24.11 -15.79 4.51
N ARG A 146 -23.98 -14.65 3.82
CA ARG A 146 -25.07 -14.02 3.08
C ARG A 146 -25.57 -14.90 1.93
N MET A 147 -24.68 -15.48 1.14
CA MET A 147 -25.04 -16.38 0.03
C MET A 147 -25.77 -17.63 0.53
N CYS A 148 -25.25 -18.29 1.56
CA CYS A 148 -25.91 -19.45 2.17
C CYS A 148 -27.30 -19.12 2.71
N SER A 149 -27.45 -17.97 3.40
CA SER A 149 -28.75 -17.53 3.90
C SER A 149 -29.76 -17.28 2.77
N ALA A 150 -29.31 -16.67 1.67
CA ALA A 150 -30.17 -16.41 0.50
C ALA A 150 -30.63 -17.70 -0.19
N LEU A 151 -29.75 -18.70 -0.31
CA LEU A 151 -30.08 -19.99 -0.92
C LEU A 151 -31.06 -20.80 -0.05
N ILE A 152 -30.75 -20.95 1.25
CA ILE A 152 -31.59 -21.70 2.19
C ILE A 152 -32.96 -21.04 2.38
N GLY A 153 -32.99 -19.70 2.49
CA GLY A 153 -34.24 -18.94 2.62
C GLY A 153 -35.06 -18.85 1.33
N GLY A 154 -34.43 -19.08 0.17
CA GLY A 154 -35.07 -19.16 -1.14
C GLY A 154 -35.75 -20.51 -1.39
N GLU A 155 -35.17 -21.59 -0.89
CA GLU A 155 -35.74 -22.95 -0.98
C GLU A 155 -37.04 -23.11 -0.20
N THR A 156 -37.31 -22.28 0.81
CA THR A 156 -38.58 -22.31 1.56
C THR A 156 -39.73 -21.56 0.87
N ARG A 157 -39.48 -20.90 -0.27
CA ARG A 157 -40.47 -20.08 -1.00
C ARG A 157 -40.91 -20.66 -2.36
N GLN A 158 -40.62 -21.93 -2.65
CA GLN A 158 -41.20 -22.68 -3.77
C GLN A 158 -42.15 -23.76 -3.26
#